data_AF-A0A8S2YFX3-F1
#
_entry.id   AF-A0A8S2YFX3-F1
#
_cell.length_a   1.000
_cell.length_b   1.000
_cell.length_c   1.000
_cell.angle_alpha   90.00
_cell.angle_beta   90.00
_cell.angle_gamma   90.00
#
_symmetry.space_group_name_H-M   'P 1'
#
loop_
_entity.id
_entity.type
_entity.pdbx_description
1 polymer ?
#
loop_
_entity_poly.entity_id
_entity_poly.type
_entity_poly.pdbx_seq_one_letter_code
_entity_poly.pdbx_strand_id
1 'polypeptide(L)'
;YDVLGDYAVLIQSGFSHYKAVLFNFISSLTSFIGFFIGVALSDNEEFRRWIFALTVGMFLYISLVDLLPTLLPDGEVKIKRFILVNIGFLSGILIMLILAMFEDKLIHSHKYNRKVHR
;
A
#
# COMPACT_ATOMS: atom_id res chain seq x y z
N TYR A 1 -4.04 5.80 3.06
CA TYR A 1 -5.00 6.63 3.81
C TYR A 1 -4.97 6.26 5.30
N ASP A 2 -3.81 5.87 5.85
CA ASP A 2 -3.80 4.71 6.76
C ASP A 2 -3.69 5.01 8.26
N VAL A 3 -3.52 6.28 8.68
CA VAL A 3 -3.41 6.58 10.13
C VAL A 3 -4.12 7.88 10.49
N LEU A 4 -3.77 8.96 9.79
CA LEU A 4 -4.42 10.26 9.97
C LEU A 4 -5.80 10.32 9.31
N GLY A 5 -6.03 9.54 8.25
CA GLY A 5 -7.32 9.42 7.57
C GLY A 5 -8.37 8.74 8.43
N ASP A 6 -8.05 7.58 8.99
CA ASP A 6 -8.94 6.86 9.91
C ASP A 6 -9.23 7.67 11.18
N TYR A 7 -8.23 8.37 11.71
CA TYR A 7 -8.39 9.30 12.83
C TYR A 7 -9.33 10.47 12.48
N ALA A 8 -9.19 11.05 11.28
CA ALA A 8 -10.06 12.14 10.81
C ALA A 8 -11.50 11.67 10.57
N VAL A 9 -11.71 10.46 10.02
CA VAL A 9 -13.03 9.85 9.82
C VAL A 9 -13.70 9.51 11.15
N LEU A 10 -12.94 9.02 12.14
CA LEU A 10 -13.45 8.70 13.48
C LEU A 10 -13.83 9.95 14.30
N ILE A 11 -13.08 11.04 14.18
CA ILE A 11 -13.47 12.31 14.82
C ILE A 11 -14.70 12.92 14.14
N GLN A 12 -14.78 12.84 12.81
CA GLN A 12 -15.90 13.38 12.05
C GLN A 12 -17.21 12.60 12.27
N SER A 13 -17.13 11.36 12.76
CA SER A 13 -18.28 10.52 13.16
C SER A 13 -18.71 10.68 14.64
N GLY A 14 -18.14 11.66 15.37
CA GLY A 14 -18.60 12.04 16.71
C GLY A 14 -17.99 11.25 17.87
N PHE A 15 -16.93 10.46 17.63
CA PHE A 15 -16.19 9.78 18.69
C PHE A 15 -15.23 10.73 19.42
N SER A 16 -15.14 10.59 20.75
CA SER A 16 -14.16 11.31 21.59
C SER A 16 -12.71 11.01 21.15
N HIS A 17 -11.83 12.01 21.17
CA HIS A 17 -10.42 11.94 20.73
C HIS A 17 -9.67 10.68 21.22
N TYR A 18 -9.94 10.24 22.45
CA TYR A 18 -9.31 9.06 23.05
C TYR A 18 -9.68 7.75 22.35
N LYS A 19 -10.92 7.61 21.89
CA LYS A 19 -11.38 6.40 21.21
C LYS A 19 -10.79 6.30 19.79
N ALA A 20 -10.69 7.43 19.08
CA ALA A 20 -10.08 7.46 17.75
C ALA A 20 -8.60 7.02 17.79
N VAL A 21 -7.85 7.48 18.79
CA VAL A 21 -6.45 7.05 19.01
C VAL A 21 -6.36 5.57 19.37
N LEU A 22 -7.26 5.06 20.23
CA LEU A 22 -7.26 3.65 20.62
C LEU A 22 -7.56 2.71 19.45
N PHE A 23 -8.52 3.05 18.58
CA PHE A 23 -8.83 2.25 17.39
C PHE A 23 -7.68 2.23 16.38
N ASN A 24 -7.03 3.38 16.15
CA ASN A 24 -5.83 3.44 15.31
C ASN A 24 -4.69 2.58 15.88
N PHE A 25 -4.51 2.60 17.20
CA PHE A 25 -3.53 1.76 17.88
C PHE A 25 -3.83 0.26 17.72
N ILE A 26 -5.09 -0.15 17.85
CA ILE A 26 -5.50 -1.54 17.63
C ILE A 26 -5.26 -1.94 16.16
N SER A 27 -5.59 -1.09 15.18
CA SER A 27 -5.34 -1.34 13.76
C SER A 27 -3.84 -1.55 13.47
N SER A 28 -2.99 -0.70 14.05
CA SER A 28 -1.54 -0.84 13.95
C SER A 28 -1.05 -2.15 14.57
N LEU A 29 -1.57 -2.54 15.74
CA LEU A 29 -1.24 -3.81 16.37
C LEU A 29 -1.67 -5.02 15.52
N THR A 30 -2.84 -4.97 14.90
CA THR A 30 -3.30 -6.00 13.95
C THR A 30 -2.37 -6.07 12.73
N SER A 31 -1.90 -4.93 12.21
CA SER A 31 -0.91 -4.89 11.12
C SER A 31 0.41 -5.58 11.50
N PHE A 32 0.91 -5.35 12.72
CA PHE A 32 2.10 -6.03 13.22
C PHE A 32 1.91 -7.55 13.32
N ILE A 33 0.75 -8.00 13.84
CA ILE A 33 0.43 -9.43 13.91
C ILE A 33 0.44 -10.05 12.51
N GLY A 34 -0.20 -9.39 11.53
CA GLY A 34 -0.18 -9.82 10.13
C GLY A 34 1.22 -9.87 9.53
N PHE A 35 2.07 -8.89 9.85
CA PHE A 35 3.46 -8.84 9.42
C PHE A 35 4.28 -10.03 9.96
N PHE A 36 4.21 -10.32 11.26
CA PHE A 36 4.95 -11.44 11.86
C PHE A 36 4.51 -12.79 11.28
N ILE A 37 3.21 -12.99 11.09
CA ILE A 37 2.66 -14.21 10.47
C ILE A 37 3.12 -14.31 9.01
N GLY A 38 3.04 -13.21 8.25
CA GLY A 38 3.45 -13.17 6.85
C GLY A 38 4.94 -13.47 6.67
N VAL A 39 5.81 -12.95 7.54
CA VAL A 39 7.24 -13.25 7.55
C VAL A 39 7.50 -14.70 7.93
N ALA A 40 6.84 -15.22 8.97
CA ALA A 40 7.03 -16.61 9.41
C ALA A 40 6.63 -17.64 8.34
N LEU A 41 5.61 -17.35 7.52
CA LEU A 41 5.14 -18.21 6.44
C LEU A 41 5.85 -17.97 5.09
N SER A 42 6.71 -16.94 5.00
CA SER A 42 7.37 -16.51 3.75
C SER A 42 8.45 -17.49 3.25
N ASP A 43 8.93 -18.38 4.13
CA ASP A 43 10.02 -19.31 3.83
C ASP A 43 9.62 -20.33 2.75
N ASN A 44 8.34 -20.64 2.64
CA ASN A 44 7.79 -21.48 1.57
C ASN A 44 7.42 -20.64 0.35
N GLU A 45 8.01 -20.94 -0.82
CA GLU A 45 7.77 -20.19 -2.06
C GLU A 45 6.29 -20.19 -2.50
N GLU A 46 5.58 -21.28 -2.27
CA GLU A 46 4.16 -21.40 -2.60
C GLU A 46 3.31 -20.46 -1.76
N PHE A 47 3.50 -20.47 -0.43
CA PHE A 47 2.80 -19.54 0.48
C PHE A 47 3.13 -18.08 0.15
N ARG A 48 4.39 -17.78 -0.14
CA ARG A 48 4.81 -16.45 -0.58
C ARG A 48 4.03 -16.01 -1.82
N ARG A 49 3.89 -16.88 -2.83
CA ARG A 49 3.13 -16.58 -4.04
C ARG A 49 1.65 -16.33 -3.77
N TRP A 50 1.01 -17.13 -2.92
CA TRP A 50 -0.38 -16.94 -2.52
C TRP A 50 -0.60 -15.63 -1.76
N ILE A 51 0.31 -15.28 -0.84
CA ILE A 51 0.25 -14.01 -0.11
C ILE A 51 0.38 -12.84 -1.08
N PHE A 52 1.36 -12.87 -1.99
CA PHE A 52 1.51 -11.82 -3.01
C PHE A 52 0.26 -11.69 -3.91
N ALA A 53 -0.31 -12.80 -4.35
CA ALA A 53 -1.54 -12.79 -5.15
C ALA A 53 -2.70 -12.15 -4.39
N LEU A 54 -2.84 -12.47 -3.10
CA LEU A 54 -3.84 -11.86 -2.23
C LEU A 54 -3.59 -10.35 -2.04
N THR A 55 -2.36 -9.93 -1.78
CA THR A 55 -2.00 -8.52 -1.64
C THR A 55 -2.30 -7.70 -2.90
N VAL A 56 -1.88 -8.20 -4.07
CA VAL A 56 -2.15 -7.54 -5.36
C VAL A 56 -3.66 -7.49 -5.63
N GLY A 57 -4.39 -8.57 -5.34
CA GLY A 57 -5.84 -8.63 -5.46
C GLY A 57 -6.56 -7.61 -4.57
N MET A 58 -6.14 -7.49 -3.31
CA MET A 58 -6.70 -6.51 -2.36
C MET A 58 -6.45 -5.07 -2.81
N PHE A 59 -5.24 -4.76 -3.29
CA PHE A 59 -4.97 -3.43 -3.84
C PHE A 59 -5.78 -3.13 -5.09
N LEU A 60 -5.96 -4.11 -5.97
CA LEU A 60 -6.82 -3.94 -7.14
C LEU A 60 -8.29 -3.73 -6.73
N TYR A 61 -8.78 -4.48 -5.73
CA TYR A 61 -10.13 -4.32 -5.18
C TYR A 61 -10.34 -2.91 -4.63
N ILE A 62 -9.46 -2.43 -3.75
CA ILE A 62 -9.53 -1.07 -3.17
C ILE A 62 -9.46 -0.01 -4.29
N SER A 63 -8.56 -0.20 -5.26
CA SER A 63 -8.43 0.73 -6.39
C SER A 63 -9.69 0.76 -7.26
N LEU A 64 -10.34 -0.38 -7.47
CA LEU A 64 -11.54 -0.45 -8.30
C LEU A 64 -12.79 0.00 -7.55
N VAL A 65 -12.96 -0.39 -6.29
CA VAL A 65 -14.18 -0.12 -5.52
C VAL A 65 -14.17 1.26 -4.90
N ASP A 66 -13.03 1.71 -4.35
CA ASP A 66 -12.97 2.98 -3.63
C ASP A 66 -12.49 4.11 -4.55
N LEU A 67 -11.48 3.85 -5.40
CA LEU A 67 -10.91 4.88 -6.26
C LEU A 67 -11.76 5.14 -7.51
N LEU A 68 -12.28 4.11 -8.19
CA LEU A 68 -13.06 4.29 -9.43
C LEU A 68 -14.27 5.24 -9.27
N PRO A 69 -15.18 5.07 -8.29
CA PRO A 69 -16.30 5.99 -8.10
C PRO A 69 -15.82 7.38 -7.68
N THR A 70 -14.71 7.46 -6.94
CA THR A 70 -14.09 8.75 -6.60
C THR A 70 -13.60 9.49 -7.84
N LEU A 71 -13.12 8.78 -8.86
CA LEU A 71 -12.60 9.34 -10.11
C LEU A 71 -13.69 9.72 -11.11
N LEU A 72 -14.81 9.00 -11.11
CA LEU A 72 -15.95 9.17 -12.01
C LEU A 72 -17.25 9.52 -11.24
N PRO A 73 -17.31 10.66 -10.53
CA PRO A 73 -18.55 11.09 -9.89
C PRO A 73 -19.60 11.45 -10.94
N ASP A 74 -20.87 11.22 -10.60
CA ASP A 74 -22.02 11.59 -11.42
C ASP A 74 -22.05 13.10 -11.66
N GLY A 75 -21.53 13.55 -12.80
CA GLY A 75 -21.53 14.95 -13.20
C GLY A 75 -20.19 15.40 -13.80
N GLU A 76 -20.19 15.57 -15.13
CA GLU A 76 -19.17 16.19 -15.98
C GLU A 76 -17.69 15.96 -15.58
N VAL A 77 -17.05 15.06 -16.32
CA VAL A 77 -15.60 14.84 -16.25
C VAL A 77 -14.87 16.12 -16.69
N LYS A 78 -14.48 16.96 -15.73
CA LYS A 78 -13.65 18.14 -16.01
C LYS A 78 -12.30 17.67 -16.54
N ILE A 79 -11.91 18.11 -17.74
CA ILE A 79 -10.59 17.83 -18.36
C ILE A 79 -9.42 17.99 -17.37
N LYS A 80 -9.50 19.00 -16.49
CA LYS A 80 -8.49 19.24 -15.44
C LYS A 80 -8.31 18.05 -14.49
N ARG A 81 -9.41 17.39 -14.11
CA ARG A 81 -9.39 16.23 -13.22
C ARG A 81 -8.86 15.00 -13.93
N PHE A 82 -9.26 14.79 -15.19
CA PHE A 82 -8.68 13.74 -16.03
C PHE A 82 -7.16 13.87 -16.15
N ILE A 83 -6.65 15.08 -16.45
CA ILE A 83 -5.21 15.33 -16.53
C ILE A 83 -4.53 15.08 -15.17
N LEU A 84 -5.10 15.59 -14.07
CA LEU A 84 -4.52 15.43 -12.73
C LEU A 84 -4.42 13.95 -12.31
N VAL A 85 -5.44 13.15 -12.63
CA VAL A 85 -5.48 11.72 -12.35
C VAL A 85 -4.45 10.97 -13.19
N ASN A 86 -4.34 11.29 -14.47
CA ASN A 86 -3.31 10.70 -15.34
C ASN A 86 -1.91 11.05 -14.87
N ILE A 87 -1.65 12.29 -14.44
CA ILE A 87 -0.35 12.69 -13.88
C ILE A 87 -0.07 11.94 -12.58
N GLY A 88 -1.06 11.81 -11.69
CA GLY A 88 -0.92 11.05 -10.44
C GLY A 88 -0.67 9.55 -10.66
N PHE A 89 -1.34 8.96 -11.66
CA PHE A 89 -1.10 7.58 -12.05
C PHE A 89 0.30 7.39 -12.62
N LEU A 90 0.71 8.28 -13.54
CA LEU A 90 2.03 8.23 -14.15
C LEU A 90 3.16 8.47 -13.14
N SER A 91 2.96 9.38 -12.18
CA SER A 91 3.92 9.61 -11.11
C SER A 91 4.01 8.41 -10.17
N GLY A 92 2.90 7.74 -9.87
CA GLY A 92 2.87 6.49 -9.12
C GLY A 92 3.68 5.38 -9.80
N ILE A 93 3.46 5.16 -11.10
CA ILE A 93 4.25 4.20 -11.89
C ILE A 93 5.73 4.58 -11.88
N LEU A 94 6.05 5.87 -12.06
CA LEU A 94 7.44 6.34 -12.07
C LEU A 94 8.13 6.06 -10.73
N ILE A 95 7.46 6.33 -9.61
CA ILE A 95 7.99 6.03 -8.27
C ILE A 95 8.21 4.52 -8.09
N MET A 96 7.25 3.69 -8.52
CA MET A 96 7.40 2.23 -8.46
C MET A 96 8.59 1.74 -9.30
N LEU A 97 8.78 2.30 -10.50
CA LEU A 97 9.93 1.97 -11.35
C LEU A 97 11.26 2.38 -10.71
N ILE A 98 11.32 3.57 -10.10
CA ILE A 98 12.50 4.02 -9.39
C ILE A 98 12.82 3.04 -8.24
N LEU A 99 11.83 2.68 -7.42
CA LEU A 99 12.01 1.72 -6.33
C LEU A 99 12.52 0.36 -6.83
N ALA A 100 11.97 -0.16 -7.93
CA ALA A 100 12.43 -1.41 -8.55
C ALA A 100 13.90 -1.32 -9.01
N MET A 101 14.30 -0.20 -9.62
CA MET A 101 15.70 0.01 -10.02
C MET A 101 16.64 0.10 -8.80
N PHE A 102 16.20 0.67 -7.69
CA PHE A 102 16.97 0.68 -6.44
C PHE A 102 17.10 -0.72 -5.84
N GLU A 103 16.03 -1.51 -5.88
CA GLU A 103 16.04 -2.91 -5.43
C GLU A 103 17.05 -3.74 -6.23
N ASP A 104 17.03 -3.65 -7.56
CA ASP A 104 17.99 -4.35 -8.42
C ASP A 104 19.44 -3.99 -8.07
N LYS A 105 19.70 -2.69 -7.82
CA LYS A 105 21.03 -2.21 -7.42
C LYS A 105 21.47 -2.75 -6.05
N LEU A 106 20.54 -2.86 -5.10
CA LEU A 106 20.79 -3.42 -3.76
C LEU A 106 21.05 -4.93 -3.82
N ILE A 107 20.24 -5.67 -4.57
CA ILE A 107 20.40 -7.12 -4.75
C ILE A 107 21.73 -7.43 -5.45
N HIS A 108 22.11 -6.66 -6.47
CA HIS A 108 23.37 -6.85 -7.19
C HIS A 108 24.60 -6.59 -6.31
N SER A 109 24.56 -5.55 -5.47
CA SER A 109 25.62 -5.26 -4.48
C SER A 109 25.77 -6.37 -3.44
N HIS A 110 24.66 -6.94 -2.95
CA HIS A 110 24.68 -8.03 -1.98
C HIS A 110 25.19 -9.36 -2.56
N LYS A 111 24.87 -9.64 -3.84
CA LYS A 111 25.38 -10.83 -4.56
C LYS A 111 26.86 -10.72 -4.90
N TYR A 112 27.38 -9.52 -5.12
CA TYR A 112 28.81 -9.26 -5.32
C TYR A 112 29.61 -9.44 -4.03
N ASN A 113 29.16 -8.87 -2.90
CA ASN A 113 29.86 -8.96 -1.63
C ASN A 113 29.91 -10.40 -1.04
N ARG A 114 28.86 -11.22 -1.24
CA ARG A 114 28.89 -12.65 -0.86
C ARG A 114 29.87 -13.50 -1.68
N LYS A 115 30.20 -13.10 -2.92
CA LYS A 115 31.15 -13.83 -3.77
C LYS A 115 32.61 -13.48 -3.49
N VAL A 116 32.89 -12.35 -2.86
CA VAL A 116 34.26 -11.91 -2.52
C VAL A 116 34.75 -12.53 -1.20
N HIS A 117 33.83 -13.00 -0.35
CA HIS A 117 34.14 -13.67 0.93
C HIS A 117 33.95 -15.21 0.91
N ARG A 118 33.88 -15.82 -0.28
CA ARG A 118 34.07 -17.27 -0.50
C ARG A 118 35.21 -17.46 -1.47
#